data_AF-A0A2G9MW15-F1
#
_entry.id   AF-A0A2G9MW15-F1
#
_cell.length_a   1.000
_cell.length_b   1.000
_cell.length_c   1.000
_cell.angle_alpha   90.00
_cell.angle_beta   90.00
_cell.angle_gamma   90.00
#
_symmetry.space_group_name_H-M   'P 1'
#
loop_
_entity.id
_entity.type
_entity.pdbx_description
1 polymer ?
#
loop_
_entity_poly.entity_id
_entity_poly.type
_entity_poly.pdbx_seq_one_letter_code
_entity_poly.pdbx_strand_id
1 'polypeptide(L)'
;MSMISTKQMGYGSAVIGLLGVVGSFAGGGGIFSLIGGIVAGLGAVLAIGFYKYGYVLFPFLTTGAKIVQVTDTGYEIPPEQNAILKRVGSSYYASMFLGVRIYESTTDKTPQENIIYSEYFERAISSVRFVTKFAMLVYVKDITDF
;
A
#
# COMPACT_ATOMS: atom_id res chain seq x y z
N MET A 1 14.70 2.74 14.92
CA MET A 1 13.85 2.53 13.73
C MET A 1 12.53 3.25 14.00
N SER A 2 12.17 4.24 13.20
CA SER A 2 11.01 5.10 13.48
C SER A 2 9.70 4.39 13.10
N MET A 3 8.77 4.29 14.04
CA MET A 3 7.46 3.67 13.85
C MET A 3 6.41 4.79 13.77
N ILE A 4 5.64 4.84 12.68
CA ILE A 4 4.65 5.90 12.45
C ILE A 4 3.31 5.28 12.07
N SER A 5 2.24 5.74 12.72
CA SER A 5 0.84 5.38 12.41
C SER A 5 0.22 6.37 11.41
N THR A 6 -0.75 5.91 10.62
CA THR A 6 -1.53 6.71 9.67
C THR A 6 -2.21 7.91 10.34
N LYS A 7 -2.70 7.74 11.57
CA LYS A 7 -3.29 8.84 12.35
C LYS A 7 -2.28 9.91 12.70
N GLN A 8 -1.04 9.52 13.03
CA GLN A 8 0.03 10.46 13.36
C GLN A 8 0.45 11.28 12.13
N MET A 9 0.47 10.69 10.93
CA MET A 9 0.72 11.45 9.69
C MET A 9 -0.44 12.37 9.31
N GLY A 10 -1.69 11.94 9.54
CA GLY A 10 -2.86 12.80 9.37
C GLY A 10 -2.83 14.01 10.32
N TYR A 11 -2.55 13.80 11.61
CA TYR A 11 -2.43 14.90 12.57
C TYR A 11 -1.21 15.78 12.30
N GLY A 12 -0.07 15.21 11.91
CA GLY A 12 1.13 15.97 11.54
C GLY A 12 0.88 16.92 10.36
N SER A 13 0.21 16.44 9.31
CA SER A 13 -0.15 17.27 8.15
C SER A 13 -1.17 18.37 8.51
N ALA A 14 -2.14 18.08 9.39
CA ALA A 14 -3.07 19.09 9.89
C ALA A 14 -2.38 20.20 10.71
N VAL A 15 -1.40 19.83 11.56
CA VAL A 15 -0.59 20.79 12.33
C VAL A 15 0.25 21.67 11.40
N ILE A 16 0.88 21.09 10.36
CA ILE A 16 1.63 21.86 9.36
C ILE A 16 0.70 22.84 8.62
N GLY A 17 -0.52 22.40 8.27
CA GLY A 17 -1.54 23.27 7.68
C GLY A 17 -1.89 24.45 8.58
N LEU A 18 -2.14 24.19 9.86
CA LEU A 18 -2.44 25.22 10.86
C LEU A 18 -1.28 26.21 11.06
N LEU A 19 -0.05 25.72 11.12
CA LEU A 19 1.15 26.57 11.21
C LEU A 19 1.31 27.45 9.96
N GLY A 20 0.99 26.92 8.77
CA GLY A 20 0.95 27.69 7.53
C GLY A 20 -0.10 28.81 7.59
N VAL A 21 -1.29 28.54 8.13
CA VAL A 21 -2.35 29.55 8.31
C VAL A 21 -1.86 30.66 9.25
N VAL A 22 -1.31 30.30 10.41
CA VAL A 22 -0.78 31.27 11.37
C VAL A 22 0.35 32.08 10.75
N GLY A 23 1.28 31.45 10.03
CA GLY A 23 2.37 32.14 9.33
C GLY A 23 1.88 33.07 8.23
N SER A 24 0.78 32.71 7.55
CA SER A 24 0.16 33.55 6.52
C SER A 24 -0.42 34.85 7.09
N PHE A 25 -1.10 34.77 8.24
CA PHE A 25 -1.70 35.93 8.90
C PHE A 25 -0.70 36.73 9.75
N ALA A 26 0.25 36.08 10.42
CA ALA A 26 1.25 36.73 11.27
C ALA A 26 2.34 37.46 10.46
N GLY A 27 2.56 37.08 9.20
CA GLY A 27 3.58 37.68 8.34
C GLY A 27 3.32 39.13 7.91
N GLY A 28 2.16 39.70 8.23
CA GLY A 28 1.85 41.12 7.95
C GLY A 28 1.70 41.50 6.47
N GLY A 29 1.73 40.51 5.56
CA GLY A 29 1.63 40.68 4.11
C GLY A 29 2.97 40.56 3.37
N GLY A 30 2.91 40.21 2.07
CA GLY A 30 4.07 40.07 1.18
C GLY A 30 4.44 38.61 0.87
N ILE A 31 5.73 38.35 0.59
CA ILE A 31 6.22 37.00 0.23
C ILE A 31 6.00 35.99 1.36
N PHE A 32 6.11 36.40 2.62
CA PHE A 32 5.91 35.52 3.77
C PHE A 32 4.44 35.05 3.90
N SER A 33 3.46 35.91 3.61
CA SER A 33 2.06 35.50 3.60
C SER A 33 1.74 34.55 2.43
N LEU A 34 2.41 34.73 1.29
CA LEU A 34 2.25 33.85 0.13
C LEU A 34 2.79 32.44 0.43
N ILE A 35 4.01 32.35 0.99
CA ILE A 35 4.61 31.06 1.38
C ILE A 35 3.77 30.39 2.47
N GLY A 36 3.33 31.14 3.49
CA GLY A 36 2.44 30.61 4.53
C GLY A 36 1.13 30.06 3.96
N GLY A 37 0.51 30.77 3.01
CA GLY A 37 -0.69 30.32 2.32
C GLY A 37 -0.50 29.04 1.51
N ILE A 38 0.64 28.90 0.81
CA ILE A 38 0.98 27.67 0.07
C ILE A 38 1.14 26.49 1.03
N VAL A 39 1.87 26.68 2.13
CA VAL A 39 2.07 25.63 3.15
C VAL A 39 0.74 25.24 3.81
N ALA A 40 -0.13 26.21 4.09
CA ALA A 40 -1.47 25.97 4.59
C ALA A 40 -2.31 25.13 3.63
N GLY A 41 -2.32 25.51 2.35
CA GLY A 41 -3.04 24.80 1.29
C GLY A 41 -2.55 23.36 1.13
N LEU A 42 -1.23 23.16 1.05
CA LEU A 42 -0.63 21.83 0.97
C LEU A 42 -0.92 20.98 2.21
N GLY A 43 -0.82 21.57 3.41
CA GLY A 43 -1.16 20.88 4.66
C GLY A 43 -2.62 20.44 4.72
N ALA A 44 -3.55 21.27 4.27
CA ALA A 44 -4.97 20.95 4.22
C ALA A 44 -5.28 19.83 3.20
N VAL A 45 -4.70 19.91 1.99
CA VAL A 45 -4.86 18.87 0.95
C VAL A 45 -4.29 17.55 1.43
N LEU A 46 -3.10 17.56 2.05
CA LEU A 46 -2.48 16.36 2.59
C LEU A 46 -3.29 15.77 3.76
N ALA A 47 -3.82 16.61 4.66
CA ALA A 47 -4.64 16.13 5.77
C ALA A 47 -5.91 15.41 5.28
N ILE A 48 -6.60 15.97 4.29
CA ILE A 48 -7.76 15.32 3.64
C ILE A 48 -7.33 14.05 2.90
N GLY A 49 -6.19 14.12 2.20
CA GLY A 49 -5.59 12.99 1.50
C GLY A 49 -5.31 11.81 2.42
N PHE A 50 -4.65 12.03 3.57
CA PHE A 50 -4.39 10.98 4.54
C PHE A 50 -5.66 10.46 5.21
N TYR A 51 -6.66 11.32 5.44
CA TYR A 51 -7.92 10.91 6.05
C TYR A 51 -8.74 9.99 5.14
N LYS A 52 -8.90 10.34 3.86
CA LYS A 52 -9.75 9.59 2.92
C LYS A 52 -9.00 8.56 2.07
N TYR A 53 -7.77 8.88 1.66
CA TYR A 53 -6.95 8.10 0.74
C TYR A 53 -5.62 7.66 1.37
N GLY A 54 -5.56 7.61 2.71
CA GLY A 54 -4.35 7.22 3.44
C GLY A 54 -3.79 5.85 3.00
N TYR A 55 -4.65 4.92 2.61
CA TYR A 55 -4.23 3.61 2.10
C TYR A 55 -3.46 3.66 0.77
N VAL A 56 -3.51 4.75 0.00
CA VAL A 56 -2.71 4.95 -1.23
C VAL A 56 -1.48 5.80 -0.93
N LEU A 57 -1.66 6.90 -0.20
CA LEU A 57 -0.59 7.88 0.06
C LEU A 57 0.45 7.35 1.06
N PHE A 58 0.04 6.56 2.04
CA PHE A 58 0.92 6.05 3.07
C PHE A 58 1.93 5.03 2.53
N PRO A 59 1.54 4.03 1.70
CA PRO A 59 2.49 3.19 0.97
C PRO A 59 3.53 3.97 0.17
N PHE A 60 3.08 4.99 -0.56
CA PHE A 60 3.95 5.77 -1.43
C PHE A 60 5.05 6.51 -0.65
N LEU A 61 4.68 7.09 0.50
CA LEU A 61 5.63 7.79 1.36
C LEU A 61 6.54 6.85 2.15
N THR A 62 5.99 5.75 2.67
CA THR A 62 6.76 4.79 3.49
C THR A 62 7.77 4.00 2.70
N THR A 63 7.47 3.63 1.45
CA THR A 63 8.43 2.95 0.56
C THR A 63 9.60 3.88 0.21
N GLY A 64 9.35 5.16 -0.07
CA GLY A 64 10.40 6.14 -0.33
C GLY A 64 11.24 6.49 0.90
N ALA A 65 10.60 6.60 2.08
CA ALA A 65 11.26 6.99 3.32
C ALA A 65 11.85 5.81 4.13
N LYS A 66 11.66 4.56 3.68
CA LYS A 66 12.07 3.33 4.38
C LYS A 66 11.53 3.23 5.82
N ILE A 67 10.29 3.67 6.02
CA ILE A 67 9.62 3.69 7.33
C ILE A 67 8.74 2.44 7.48
N VAL A 68 8.79 1.80 8.66
CA VAL A 68 7.86 0.71 8.99
C VAL A 68 6.55 1.31 9.47
N GLN A 69 5.48 0.91 8.81
CA GLN A 69 4.13 1.26 9.22
C GLN A 69 3.72 0.37 10.38
N VAL A 70 3.30 0.97 11.49
CA VAL A 70 2.63 0.23 12.55
C VAL A 70 1.17 0.65 12.56
N THR A 71 0.30 -0.31 12.27
CA THR A 71 -1.15 -0.12 12.31
C THR A 71 -1.59 -0.08 13.77
N ASP A 72 -2.64 0.68 14.08
CA ASP A 72 -3.20 0.78 15.43
C ASP A 72 -3.60 -0.58 16.04
N THR A 73 -3.81 -1.59 15.20
CA THR A 73 -4.12 -2.98 15.59
C THR A 73 -2.87 -3.84 15.86
N GLY A 74 -1.68 -3.24 15.86
CA GLY A 74 -0.39 -3.89 16.16
C GLY A 74 0.23 -4.65 15.00
N TYR A 75 -0.22 -4.41 13.77
CA TYR A 75 0.39 -4.98 12.57
C TYR A 75 1.50 -4.08 12.07
N GLU A 76 2.65 -4.68 11.77
CA GLU A 76 3.81 -4.02 11.20
C GLU A 76 3.88 -4.34 9.71
N ILE A 77 3.96 -3.31 8.86
CA ILE A 77 4.15 -3.45 7.42
C ILE A 77 5.54 -2.90 7.10
N PRO A 78 6.47 -3.74 6.61
CA PRO A 78 7.80 -3.31 6.22
C PRO A 78 7.72 -2.40 4.98
N PRO A 79 8.77 -1.59 4.71
CA PRO A 79 8.74 -0.61 3.62
C PRO A 79 8.59 -1.24 2.23
N GLU A 80 9.02 -2.50 2.10
CA GLU A 80 8.91 -3.34 0.90
C GLU A 80 7.48 -3.84 0.64
N GLN A 81 6.58 -3.74 1.64
CA GLN A 81 5.17 -4.16 1.56
C GLN A 81 4.94 -5.60 1.07
N ASN A 82 5.96 -6.45 1.18
CA ASN A 82 5.95 -7.86 0.80
C ASN A 82 5.41 -8.78 1.90
N ALA A 83 5.32 -8.28 3.13
CA ALA A 83 4.85 -9.02 4.30
C ALA A 83 3.99 -8.16 5.21
N ILE A 84 3.10 -8.78 5.97
CA ILE A 84 2.40 -8.18 7.10
C ILE A 84 2.81 -8.97 8.33
N LEU A 85 3.39 -8.29 9.30
CA LEU A 85 3.91 -8.88 10.53
C LEU A 85 2.97 -8.54 11.69
N LYS A 86 2.80 -9.47 12.64
CA LYS A 86 2.12 -9.20 13.91
C LYS A 86 2.83 -9.92 15.04
N ARG A 87 3.17 -9.18 16.09
CA ARG A 87 3.68 -9.76 17.32
C ARG A 87 2.50 -10.17 18.22
N VAL A 88 2.50 -11.42 18.67
CA VAL A 88 1.54 -11.94 19.65
C VAL A 88 2.34 -12.63 20.75
N GLY A 89 2.46 -11.98 21.91
CA GLY A 89 3.30 -12.46 23.01
C GLY A 89 4.80 -12.46 22.66
N SER A 90 5.44 -13.63 22.76
CA SER A 90 6.85 -13.86 22.40
C SER A 90 7.05 -14.26 20.94
N SER A 91 5.98 -14.50 20.19
CA SER A 91 6.04 -15.02 18.83
C SER A 91 5.67 -13.96 17.79
N TYR A 92 6.31 -14.02 16.63
CA TYR A 92 6.01 -13.19 15.47
C TYR A 92 5.31 -14.04 14.41
N TYR A 93 4.18 -13.53 13.91
CA TYR A 93 3.46 -14.09 12.77
C TYR A 93 3.72 -13.22 11.56
N ALA A 94 4.06 -13.85 10.43
CA ALA A 94 4.28 -13.20 9.14
C ALA A 94 3.28 -13.73 8.12
N SER A 95 2.65 -12.82 7.38
CA SER A 95 1.83 -13.14 6.21
C SER A 95 2.46 -12.51 4.98
N MET A 96 2.93 -13.33 4.03
CA MET A 96 3.57 -12.86 2.81
C MET A 96 2.65 -13.09 1.61
N PHE A 97 2.76 -12.21 0.62
CA PHE A 97 2.05 -12.35 -0.65
C PHE A 97 2.99 -12.92 -1.71
N LEU A 98 2.59 -14.01 -2.36
CA LEU A 98 3.31 -14.60 -3.48
C LEU A 98 2.47 -14.44 -4.75
N GLY A 99 3.01 -13.74 -5.74
CA GLY A 99 2.41 -13.63 -7.07
C GLY A 99 3.19 -14.48 -8.07
N VAL A 100 2.51 -15.41 -8.74
CA VAL A 100 3.07 -16.18 -9.86
C VAL A 100 2.35 -15.74 -11.13
N ARG A 101 3.09 -15.26 -12.12
CA ARG A 101 2.54 -14.92 -13.44
C ARG A 101 2.61 -16.15 -14.33
N ILE A 102 1.45 -16.67 -14.71
CA ILE A 102 1.35 -17.77 -15.66
C ILE A 102 1.03 -17.14 -17.02
N TYR A 103 1.95 -17.30 -17.97
CA TYR A 103 1.87 -16.68 -19.30
C TYR A 103 1.26 -17.60 -20.37
N GLU A 104 0.85 -18.81 -20.02
CA GLU A 104 0.34 -19.76 -21.01
C GLU A 104 -1.11 -19.47 -21.38
N SER A 105 -1.31 -19.18 -22.67
CA SER A 105 -2.60 -19.14 -23.33
C SER A 105 -3.16 -20.57 -23.39
N THR A 106 -4.38 -20.77 -22.87
CA THR A 106 -5.18 -21.98 -23.09
C THR A 106 -5.83 -22.00 -24.49
N THR A 107 -5.60 -20.96 -25.30
CA THR A 107 -6.27 -20.73 -26.58
C THR A 107 -5.66 -21.56 -27.71
N ASP A 108 -4.37 -21.87 -27.63
CA ASP A 108 -3.64 -22.65 -28.65
C ASP A 108 -3.43 -24.13 -28.27
N LYS A 109 -3.98 -24.57 -27.14
CA LYS A 109 -3.80 -25.93 -26.61
C LYS A 109 -4.96 -26.85 -26.99
N THR A 110 -4.65 -28.13 -27.21
CA THR A 110 -5.67 -29.15 -27.41
C THR A 110 -6.53 -29.32 -26.14
N PRO A 111 -7.80 -29.76 -26.25
CA PRO A 111 -8.66 -29.99 -25.09
C PRO A 111 -8.03 -30.90 -24.03
N GLN A 112 -7.22 -31.88 -24.46
CA GLN A 112 -6.50 -32.81 -23.58
C GLN A 112 -5.38 -32.11 -22.78
N GLU A 113 -4.62 -31.20 -23.41
CA GLU A 113 -3.55 -30.45 -22.74
C GLU A 113 -4.11 -29.48 -21.70
N ASN A 114 -5.27 -28.87 -21.94
CA ASN A 114 -5.94 -28.00 -20.96
C ASN A 114 -6.39 -28.77 -19.71
N ILE A 115 -6.83 -30.02 -19.86
CA ILE A 115 -7.20 -30.88 -18.72
C ILE A 115 -5.97 -31.20 -17.87
N ILE A 116 -4.88 -31.64 -18.52
CA ILE A 116 -3.62 -31.96 -17.86
C ILE A 116 -3.07 -30.73 -17.10
N TYR A 117 -3.18 -29.55 -17.72
CA TYR A 117 -2.72 -28.31 -17.10
C TYR A 117 -3.52 -27.92 -15.85
N SER A 118 -4.85 -28.07 -15.92
CA SER A 118 -5.75 -27.81 -14.80
C SER A 118 -5.46 -28.76 -13.64
N GLU A 119 -5.23 -30.04 -13.94
CA GLU A 119 -4.89 -31.06 -12.93
C GLU A 119 -3.55 -30.77 -12.24
N TYR A 120 -2.52 -30.34 -12.98
CA TYR A 120 -1.25 -29.91 -12.39
C TYR A 120 -1.41 -28.71 -11.45
N PHE A 121 -2.24 -27.73 -11.84
CA PHE A 121 -2.50 -26.56 -11.03
C PHE A 121 -3.26 -26.90 -9.73
N GLU A 122 -4.31 -27.72 -9.83
CA GLU A 122 -5.06 -28.20 -8.66
C GLU A 122 -4.18 -29.02 -7.71
N ARG A 123 -3.32 -29.87 -8.25
CA ARG A 123 -2.37 -30.66 -7.45
C ARG A 123 -1.34 -29.77 -6.74
N ALA A 124 -0.86 -28.72 -7.41
CA ALA A 124 0.04 -27.75 -6.81
C ALA A 124 -0.63 -26.99 -5.65
N ILE A 125 -1.85 -26.50 -5.84
CA ILE A 125 -2.64 -25.85 -4.77
C ILE A 125 -2.87 -26.81 -3.60
N SER A 126 -3.29 -28.04 -3.91
CA SER A 126 -3.60 -29.06 -2.90
C SER A 126 -2.37 -29.53 -2.11
N SER A 127 -1.16 -29.33 -2.65
CA SER A 127 0.09 -29.69 -1.98
C SER A 127 0.47 -28.73 -0.83
N VAL A 128 -0.15 -27.55 -0.76
CA VAL A 128 0.14 -26.54 0.26
C VAL A 128 -0.47 -26.95 1.59
N ARG A 129 0.38 -27.34 2.54
CA ARG A 129 -0.02 -27.84 3.88
C ARG A 129 -0.35 -26.74 4.90
N PHE A 130 -0.16 -25.47 4.54
CA PHE A 130 -0.34 -24.31 5.43
C PHE A 130 -1.59 -23.52 5.05
N VAL A 131 -2.18 -22.83 6.03
CA VAL A 131 -3.36 -21.95 5.82
C VAL A 131 -2.98 -20.84 4.84
N THR A 132 -3.34 -21.02 3.57
CA THR A 132 -2.99 -20.13 2.47
C THR A 132 -4.26 -19.74 1.72
N LYS A 133 -4.43 -18.45 1.46
CA LYS A 133 -5.54 -17.94 0.64
C LYS A 133 -5.05 -17.77 -0.80
N PHE A 134 -5.67 -18.49 -1.73
CA PHE A 134 -5.40 -18.36 -3.15
C PHE A 134 -6.34 -17.31 -3.77
N ALA A 135 -5.79 -16.40 -4.57
CA ALA A 135 -6.55 -15.44 -5.36
C ALA A 135 -6.00 -15.46 -6.79
N MET A 136 -6.87 -15.64 -7.77
CA MET A 136 -6.53 -15.64 -9.20
C MET A 136 -7.12 -14.39 -9.85
N LEU A 137 -6.30 -13.65 -10.58
CA LEU A 137 -6.74 -12.54 -11.42
C LEU A 137 -6.58 -12.98 -12.88
N VAL A 138 -7.71 -13.23 -13.54
CA VAL A 138 -7.75 -13.55 -14.97
C VAL A 138 -8.07 -12.26 -15.72
N TYR A 139 -7.22 -11.90 -16.68
CA TYR A 139 -7.51 -10.82 -17.62
C TYR A 139 -7.28 -11.33 -19.05
N VAL A 140 -8.16 -10.93 -19.96
CA VAL A 140 -8.00 -11.22 -21.39
C VAL A 140 -7.15 -10.10 -21.97
N LYS A 141 -6.01 -10.45 -22.58
CA LYS A 141 -5.17 -9.50 -23.30
C LYS A 141 -5.65 -9.44 -24.74
N ASP A 142 -6.14 -8.30 -25.19
CA ASP A 142 -6.41 -8.07 -26.61
C ASP A 142 -5.06 -7.91 -27.34
N ILE A 143 -4.89 -8.62 -28.45
CA ILE A 143 -3.67 -8.59 -29.28
C ILE A 143 -3.60 -7.27 -30.06
N THR A 144 -4.72 -6.54 -30.15
CA THR A 144 -4.82 -5.26 -30.86
C THR A 144 -4.18 -4.09 -30.09
N ASP A 145 -3.93 -4.24 -28.78
CA ASP A 145 -3.37 -3.19 -27.90
C ASP A 145 -1.82 -3.23 -27.79
N PHE A 146 -1.12 -3.60 -28.87
CA PHE A 146 0.35 -3.54 -28.95
C PHE A 146 0.87 -2.25 -29.60
#